data_AF-A0A8D8RJA0-F1
#
_entry.id   AF-A0A8D8RJA0-F1
#
_cell.length_a   1.000
_cell.length_b   1.000
_cell.length_c   1.000
_cell.angle_alpha   90.00
_cell.angle_beta   90.00
_cell.angle_gamma   90.00
#
_symmetry.space_group_name_H-M   'P 1'
#
loop_
_entity.id
_entity.type
_entity.pdbx_description
1 polymer ?
#
loop_
_entity_poly.entity_id
_entity_poly.type
_entity_poly.pdbx_seq_one_letter_code
_entity_poly.pdbx_strand_id
1 'polypeptide(L)'
;MRTFHTGGVASFTFTKSMIVTNNFGYVYFKNCKCLLNYKNELIILNNFSFLIIKNFNQQENYKLSYGEKILIRNGIFIKKKIKIKNLENNFCIYSENVGYFFFNEIL
;
A
#
# COMPACT_ATOMS: atom_id res chain seq x y z
N MET A 1 36.44 -6.05 2.84
CA MET A 1 35.08 -6.41 3.33
C MET A 1 34.74 -5.55 4.54
N ARG A 2 33.51 -5.03 4.65
CA ARG A 2 33.05 -4.11 5.71
C ARG A 2 31.75 -4.62 6.34
N THR A 3 31.81 -5.63 7.21
CA THR A 3 30.72 -6.01 8.14
C THR A 3 31.14 -6.93 9.31
N PHE A 4 32.44 -7.18 9.54
CA PHE A 4 32.88 -8.11 10.61
C PHE A 4 33.33 -7.45 11.92
N HIS A 5 33.25 -6.12 12.05
CA HIS A 5 33.71 -5.40 13.24
C HIS A 5 32.61 -4.57 13.94
N THR A 6 31.39 -5.10 14.01
CA THR A 6 30.28 -4.55 14.81
C THR A 6 29.76 -5.61 15.80
N GLY A 7 30.66 -6.23 16.55
CA GLY A 7 30.37 -7.33 17.48
C GLY A 7 29.97 -6.92 18.91
N GLY A 8 29.52 -5.69 19.15
CA GLY A 8 29.26 -5.18 20.51
C GLY A 8 27.81 -4.82 20.83
N VAL A 9 27.07 -4.21 19.89
CA VAL A 9 25.65 -3.85 20.04
C VAL A 9 25.02 -3.84 18.64
N ALA A 10 24.03 -4.69 18.41
CA ALA A 10 23.20 -4.64 17.21
C ALA A 10 21.87 -3.97 17.55
N SER A 11 21.58 -2.83 16.94
CA SER A 11 20.27 -2.17 17.03
C SER A 11 19.59 -2.22 15.65
N PHE A 12 18.50 -2.97 15.55
CA PHE A 12 17.64 -2.96 14.38
C PHE A 12 16.52 -1.94 14.63
N THR A 13 16.46 -0.88 13.83
CA THR A 13 15.38 0.10 13.87
C THR A 13 14.46 -0.13 12.68
N PHE A 14 13.23 -0.59 12.95
CA PHE A 14 12.20 -0.73 11.93
C PHE A 14 11.32 0.52 11.94
N THR A 15 11.54 1.43 10.99
CA THR A 15 10.57 2.49 10.73
C THR A 15 9.40 1.87 9.98
N LYS A 16 8.24 1.76 10.63
CA LYS A 16 7.00 1.34 9.98
C LYS A 16 6.73 2.36 8.86
N SER A 17 6.96 1.97 7.62
CA SER A 17 6.96 2.84 6.44
C SER A 17 5.53 3.24 6.08
N MET A 18 5.02 4.23 6.81
CA MET A 18 3.70 4.81 6.58
C MET A 18 3.82 5.97 5.59
N ILE A 19 2.93 6.01 4.60
CA ILE A 19 2.73 7.23 3.82
C ILE A 19 1.67 8.07 4.51
N VAL A 20 2.07 9.27 4.90
CA VAL A 20 1.22 10.30 5.50
C VAL A 20 0.99 11.39 4.46
N THR A 21 -0.25 11.84 4.31
CA THR A 21 -0.60 12.93 3.39
C THR A 21 -0.07 14.27 3.91
N ASN A 22 0.56 15.05 3.04
CA ASN A 22 1.01 16.39 3.42
C ASN A 22 -0.09 17.43 3.17
N ASN A 23 -0.94 17.18 2.18
CA ASN A 23 -2.02 18.08 1.79
C ASN A 23 -3.43 17.50 2.02
N PHE A 24 -4.40 18.41 2.05
CA PHE A 24 -5.83 18.08 2.02
C PHE A 24 -6.30 18.08 0.57
N GLY A 25 -7.36 17.33 0.27
CA GLY A 25 -7.90 17.27 -1.08
C GLY A 25 -8.80 16.07 -1.30
N TYR A 26 -9.25 15.91 -2.54
CA TYR A 26 -10.01 14.74 -2.98
C TYR A 26 -9.08 13.64 -3.48
N VAL A 27 -9.39 12.41 -3.08
CA VAL A 27 -8.65 11.22 -3.51
C VAL A 27 -9.15 10.73 -4.86
N TYR A 28 -8.23 10.47 -5.77
CA TYR A 28 -8.49 9.86 -7.07
C TYR A 28 -7.59 8.66 -7.29
N PHE A 29 -8.17 7.53 -7.68
CA PHE A 29 -7.42 6.35 -8.10
C PHE A 29 -7.21 6.36 -9.60
N LYS A 30 -5.98 6.13 -10.04
CA LYS A 30 -5.62 6.05 -11.46
C LYS A 30 -4.97 4.71 -11.77
N ASN A 31 -5.52 4.03 -12.77
CA ASN A 31 -5.10 2.71 -13.23
C ASN A 31 -5.12 1.64 -12.12
N CYS A 32 -5.98 1.78 -11.12
CA CYS A 32 -6.02 0.85 -9.99
C CYS A 32 -7.01 -0.30 -10.25
N LYS A 33 -6.49 -1.54 -10.24
CA LYS A 33 -7.31 -2.75 -10.04
C LYS A 33 -7.28 -3.08 -8.56
N CYS A 34 -8.45 -3.14 -7.92
CA CYS A 34 -8.55 -3.34 -6.47
C CYS A 34 -9.54 -4.45 -6.12
N LEU A 35 -9.27 -5.15 -5.03
CA LEU A 35 -10.19 -6.08 -4.38
C LEU A 35 -10.60 -5.51 -3.03
N LEU A 36 -11.88 -5.67 -2.65
CA LEU A 36 -12.32 -5.43 -1.29
C LEU A 36 -12.26 -6.72 -0.49
N ASN A 37 -11.48 -6.73 0.60
CA ASN A 37 -11.40 -7.89 1.49
C ASN A 37 -12.53 -7.87 2.55
N TYR A 38 -12.74 -8.99 3.24
CA TYR A 38 -13.71 -9.14 4.35
C TYR A 38 -13.46 -8.18 5.53
N LYS A 39 -12.25 -7.63 5.64
CA LYS A 39 -11.88 -6.59 6.63
C LYS A 39 -12.22 -5.17 6.17
N ASN A 40 -12.93 -5.02 5.06
CA ASN A 40 -13.23 -3.75 4.40
C ASN A 40 -12.01 -2.95 3.90
N GLU A 41 -10.85 -3.60 3.79
CA GLU A 41 -9.61 -3.05 3.24
C GLU A 41 -9.60 -3.18 1.71
N LEU A 42 -9.16 -2.14 1.00
CA LEU A 42 -8.91 -2.22 -0.44
C LEU A 42 -7.49 -2.70 -0.71
N ILE A 43 -7.36 -3.80 -1.45
CA ILE A 43 -6.07 -4.41 -1.80
C ILE A 43 -5.79 -4.13 -3.27
N ILE A 44 -4.60 -3.59 -3.57
CA ILE A 44 -4.16 -3.33 -4.94
C ILE A 44 -3.71 -4.64 -5.62
N LEU A 45 -4.23 -4.90 -6.82
CA LEU A 45 -3.97 -6.12 -7.59
C LEU A 45 -3.07 -5.90 -8.80
N ASN A 46 -2.47 -4.71 -8.97
CA ASN A 46 -1.57 -4.42 -10.08
C ASN A 46 -0.44 -3.45 -9.70
N ASN A 47 0.71 -3.57 -10.37
CA ASN A 47 1.95 -2.83 -10.05
C ASN A 47 2.01 -1.39 -10.59
N PHE A 48 1.09 -1.02 -11.47
CA PHE A 48 1.04 0.30 -12.12
C PHE A 48 -0.18 1.09 -11.68
N SER A 49 -0.25 1.34 -10.38
CA SER A 49 -1.37 2.02 -9.73
C SER A 49 -0.92 3.32 -9.07
N PHE A 50 -1.79 4.32 -9.08
CA PHE A 50 -1.52 5.61 -8.45
C PHE A 50 -2.71 6.09 -7.63
N LEU A 51 -2.40 6.61 -6.44
CA LEU A 51 -3.31 7.38 -5.61
C LEU A 51 -2.95 8.85 -5.76
N ILE A 52 -3.92 9.65 -6.19
CA ILE A 52 -3.76 11.06 -6.45
C ILE A 52 -4.57 11.83 -5.42
N ILE A 53 -3.94 12.79 -4.73
CA ILE A 53 -4.64 13.74 -3.87
C ILE A 53 -4.62 15.07 -4.59
N LYS A 54 -5.81 15.56 -4.95
CA LYS A 54 -5.96 16.80 -5.70
C LYS A 54 -6.69 17.85 -4.88
N ASN A 55 -6.13 19.04 -4.86
CA ASN A 55 -6.75 20.25 -4.35
C ASN A 55 -6.74 21.32 -5.46
N PHE A 56 -7.31 22.50 -5.20
CA PHE A 56 -7.41 23.59 -6.18
C PHE A 56 -6.07 23.93 -6.87
N ASN A 57 -4.95 23.92 -6.12
CA ASN A 57 -3.65 24.36 -6.64
C ASN A 57 -2.56 23.27 -6.63
N GLN A 58 -2.83 22.10 -6.03
CA GLN A 58 -1.80 21.10 -5.75
C GLN A 58 -2.28 19.70 -6.06
N GLN A 59 -1.39 18.89 -6.62
CA GLN A 59 -1.62 17.48 -6.91
C GLN A 59 -0.45 16.65 -6.37
N GLU A 60 -0.75 15.72 -5.47
CA GLU A 60 0.22 14.75 -4.95
C GLU A 60 -0.07 13.38 -5.58
N ASN A 61 0.97 12.73 -6.11
CA ASN A 61 0.86 11.40 -6.71
C ASN A 61 1.65 10.38 -5.87
N TYR A 62 0.98 9.34 -5.42
CA TYR A 62 1.58 8.24 -4.67
C TYR A 62 1.49 6.96 -5.50
N LYS A 63 2.66 6.35 -5.78
CA LYS A 63 2.69 5.04 -6.42
C LYS A 63 2.18 3.98 -5.44
N LEU A 64 1.28 3.14 -5.95
CA LEU A 64 0.74 1.99 -5.27
C LEU A 64 1.27 0.71 -5.91
N SER A 65 1.74 -0.21 -5.07
CA SER A 65 2.28 -1.51 -5.49
C SER A 65 1.26 -2.63 -5.28
N TYR A 66 1.47 -3.76 -5.95
CA TYR A 66 0.66 -4.96 -5.71
C TYR A 66 0.68 -5.36 -4.23
N GLY A 67 -0.48 -5.74 -3.71
CA GLY A 67 -0.68 -6.19 -2.34
C GLY A 67 -0.76 -5.08 -1.30
N GLU A 68 -0.58 -3.81 -1.69
CA GLU A 68 -0.78 -2.70 -0.76
C GLU A 68 -2.23 -2.58 -0.32
N LYS A 69 -2.43 -2.44 0.99
CA LYS A 69 -3.73 -2.25 1.63
C LYS A 69 -4.00 -0.77 1.84
N ILE A 70 -5.13 -0.30 1.33
CA ILE A 70 -5.57 1.09 1.37
C ILE A 70 -6.85 1.20 2.19
N LEU A 71 -6.87 2.16 3.11
CA LEU A 71 -7.99 2.42 4.02
C LEU A 71 -8.94 3.51 3.49
N ILE A 72 -8.53 4.24 2.45
CA ILE A 72 -9.25 5.37 1.89
C ILE A 72 -9.97 4.94 0.61
N ARG A 73 -11.17 5.48 0.36
CA ARG A 73 -11.91 5.23 -0.89
C ARG A 73 -11.69 6.33 -1.91
N ASN A 74 -11.88 5.97 -3.17
CA ASN A 74 -11.89 6.90 -4.28
C ASN A 74 -13.01 7.96 -4.11
N GLY A 75 -12.72 9.20 -4.44
CA GLY A 75 -13.66 10.33 -4.38
C GLY A 75 -13.85 10.97 -3.00
N ILE A 76 -13.24 10.44 -1.94
CA ILE A 76 -13.39 11.00 -0.59
C ILE A 76 -12.47 12.21 -0.42
N PHE A 77 -12.98 13.24 0.28
CA PHE A 77 -12.18 14.35 0.76
C PHE A 77 -11.43 13.96 2.04
N ILE A 78 -10.13 14.23 2.06
CA ILE A 78 -9.24 13.93 3.18
C ILE A 78 -8.55 15.20 3.69
N LYS A 79 -8.39 15.28 5.01
CA LYS A 79 -7.59 16.31 5.69
C LYS A 79 -6.09 15.98 5.61
N LYS A 80 -5.25 16.94 6.02
CA LYS A 80 -3.79 16.74 6.14
C LYS A 80 -3.46 15.67 7.19
N LYS A 81 -2.30 15.03 7.04
CA LYS A 81 -1.71 14.05 7.97
C LYS A 81 -2.50 12.75 8.14
N ILE A 82 -3.25 12.35 7.11
CA ILE A 82 -3.98 11.09 7.12
C ILE A 82 -3.05 9.95 6.65
N LYS A 83 -3.18 8.79 7.30
CA LYS A 83 -2.45 7.58 6.92
C LYS A 83 -3.11 6.96 5.70
N ILE A 84 -2.36 6.81 4.61
CA ILE A 84 -2.89 6.30 3.34
C ILE A 84 -2.77 4.78 3.24
N LYS A 85 -1.59 4.26 3.60
CA LYS A 85 -1.25 2.85 3.46
C LYS A 85 -0.47 2.34 4.65
N ASN A 86 -0.63 1.04 4.91
CA ASN A 86 0.23 0.28 5.80
C ASN A 86 1.16 -0.56 4.92
N LEU A 87 2.47 -0.31 4.99
CA LEU A 87 3.43 -1.13 4.26
C LEU A 87 3.79 -2.33 5.15
N GLU A 88 3.20 -3.48 4.85
CA GLU A 88 3.65 -4.76 5.37
C GLU A 88 4.82 -5.24 4.51
N ASN A 89 5.90 -5.72 5.13
CA ASN A 89 7.11 -6.12 4.41
C ASN A 89 7.01 -7.51 3.75
N ASN A 90 5.83 -8.13 3.82
CA ASN A 90 5.57 -9.45 3.29
C ASN A 90 4.94 -9.33 1.90
N PHE A 91 5.48 -10.06 0.92
CA PHE A 91 4.84 -10.21 -0.38
C PHE A 91 3.73 -11.27 -0.27
N CYS A 92 2.48 -10.83 -0.39
CA CYS A 92 1.32 -11.72 -0.37
C CYS A 92 0.71 -11.81 -1.77
N ILE A 93 0.38 -13.03 -2.22
CA ILE A 93 -0.37 -13.27 -3.45
C ILE A 93 -1.85 -13.35 -3.09
N TYR A 94 -2.67 -12.54 -3.76
CA TYR A 94 -4.11 -12.43 -3.52
C TYR A 94 -4.90 -13.08 -4.65
N SER A 95 -5.92 -13.88 -4.29
CA SER A 95 -6.93 -14.32 -5.24
C SER A 95 -7.82 -13.14 -5.62
N GLU A 96 -8.11 -12.99 -6.91
CA GLU A 96 -9.05 -11.98 -7.39
C GLU A 96 -10.52 -12.43 -7.23
N ASN A 97 -10.73 -13.74 -7.10
CA ASN A 97 -12.05 -14.36 -7.02
C ASN A 97 -12.30 -14.97 -5.64
N VAL A 98 -13.56 -15.01 -5.27
CA VAL A 98 -14.04 -15.71 -4.07
C VAL A 98 -14.39 -17.14 -4.44
N GLY A 99 -13.91 -18.12 -3.67
CA GLY A 99 -14.18 -19.53 -3.92
C GLY A 99 -13.27 -20.47 -3.14
N TYR A 100 -13.19 -21.71 -3.65
CA TYR A 100 -12.32 -22.76 -3.12
C TYR A 100 -10.95 -22.71 -3.80
N PHE A 101 -9.90 -23.06 -3.06
CA PHE A 101 -8.55 -23.22 -3.60
C PHE A 101 -8.25 -24.70 -3.79
N PHE A 102 -7.55 -25.03 -4.87
CA PHE A 102 -7.04 -26.36 -5.13
C PHE A 102 -5.53 -26.25 -5.31
N PHE A 103 -4.78 -27.15 -4.66
CA PHE A 103 -3.37 -27.31 -4.94
C PHE A 103 -3.24 -28.22 -6.15
N ASN A 104 -2.90 -27.65 -7.30
CA ASN A 104 -2.42 -28.44 -8.41
C ASN A 104 -0.92 -28.62 -8.18
N GLU A 105 -0.51 -29.82 -7.81
CA GLU A 105 0.91 -30.18 -7.76
C GLU A 105 1.49 -29.94 -9.16
N ILE A 106 2.48 -29.04 -9.24
CA ILE A 106 3.34 -28.90 -10.41
C ILE A 106 4.42 -29.96 -10.22
N LEU A 107 4.29 -31.07 -10.95
CA LEU A 107 5.38 -32.02 -11.20
C LEU A 107 6.49 -31.35 -12.03
#